data_AF-A0A958Z142-F1
#
_entry.id   AF-A0A958Z142-F1
#
_cell.length_a   1.000
_cell.length_b   1.000
_cell.length_c   1.000
_cell.angle_alpha   90.00
_cell.angle_beta   90.00
_cell.angle_gamma   90.00
#
_symmetry.space_group_name_H-M   'P 1'
#
loop_
_entity.id
_entity.type
_entity.pdbx_description
1 polymer ?
#
loop_
_entity_poly.entity_id
_entity_poly.type
_entity_poly.pdbx_seq_one_letter_code
_entity_poly.pdbx_strand_id
1 'polypeptide(L)'
;MFDFNLIVQEAEKTTSFWSFSQNWFDILSLILTIASLWLAYYLGERGYKRDKRDKAKEQKELVKSEIKLFENNLGQLNLAIDAQLKALKKYKEDKNFSLEFNPDVQVDFLKFIDVKHIYESIGFKNKEGIGKVNSLFAALYSLNDFRHSLRDSVRTYIARYTTLEKSFYLYRKLMYRMLHEICNKRAIDMQPAVGGLNINFGDNHFARDFFRLNQSVLNNPELLNEHQIVIRSKLIELFIIPLIELSKQHIPLNEDAIEIADMANEVNSAWIDMEVVTESHFHEIEGHINSLEKVQREITAFLELKK
;
A
#
# COMPACT_ATOMS: atom_id res chain seq x y z
N MET A 1 -53.44 -74.91 81.12
CA MET A 1 -52.13 -74.52 81.67
C MET A 1 -51.27 -74.16 80.47
N PHE A 2 -50.99 -72.87 80.27
CA PHE A 2 -50.17 -72.41 79.14
C PHE A 2 -48.74 -72.91 79.35
N ASP A 3 -48.22 -73.67 78.39
CA ASP A 3 -46.86 -74.20 78.46
C ASP A 3 -45.87 -73.10 78.08
N PHE A 4 -45.49 -72.29 79.07
CA PHE A 4 -44.54 -71.19 78.92
C PHE A 4 -43.17 -71.67 78.40
N ASN A 5 -42.82 -72.95 78.56
CA ASN A 5 -41.57 -73.49 78.02
C ASN A 5 -41.58 -73.56 76.49
N LEU A 6 -42.73 -73.81 75.87
CA LEU A 6 -42.84 -73.82 74.41
C LEU A 6 -42.68 -72.41 73.84
N ILE A 7 -43.30 -71.41 74.48
CA ILE A 7 -43.21 -69.99 74.07
C ILE A 7 -41.79 -69.45 74.26
N VAL A 8 -41.11 -69.84 75.35
CA VAL A 8 -39.71 -69.46 75.59
C VAL A 8 -38.77 -70.12 74.59
N GLN A 9 -38.98 -71.40 74.23
CA GLN A 9 -38.17 -72.08 73.22
C GLN A 9 -38.40 -71.54 71.80
N GLU A 10 -39.64 -71.19 71.44
CA GLU A 10 -39.94 -70.51 70.17
C GLU A 10 -39.32 -69.10 70.15
N ALA A 11 -39.38 -68.37 71.27
CA ALA A 11 -38.78 -67.04 71.43
C ALA A 11 -37.23 -67.10 71.38
N GLU A 12 -36.61 -68.11 71.99
CA GLU A 12 -35.17 -68.40 71.92
C GLU A 12 -34.73 -68.81 70.51
N LYS A 13 -35.56 -69.55 69.77
CA LYS A 13 -35.32 -69.83 68.35
C LYS A 13 -35.39 -68.56 67.51
N THR A 14 -36.39 -67.70 67.69
CA THR A 14 -36.48 -66.42 66.95
C THR A 14 -35.37 -65.43 67.33
N THR A 15 -34.90 -65.41 68.58
CA THR A 15 -33.74 -64.59 68.99
C THR A 15 -32.41 -65.17 68.50
N SER A 16 -32.28 -66.50 68.36
CA SER A 16 -31.14 -67.14 67.68
C SER A 16 -31.12 -66.87 66.16
N PHE A 17 -32.30 -66.78 65.53
CA PHE A 17 -32.43 -66.44 64.11
C PHE A 17 -32.14 -64.95 63.85
N TRP A 18 -32.48 -64.06 64.79
CA TRP A 18 -32.18 -62.62 64.74
C TRP A 18 -30.78 -62.23 65.25
N SER A 19 -30.05 -63.13 65.90
CA SER A 19 -28.69 -62.85 66.41
C SER A 19 -27.57 -63.36 65.49
N PHE A 20 -27.88 -64.10 64.41
CA PHE A 20 -26.87 -64.65 63.49
C PHE A 20 -26.68 -63.88 62.18
N SER A 21 -27.50 -62.87 61.85
CA SER A 21 -27.20 -61.93 60.76
C SER A 21 -27.26 -60.49 61.26
N GLN A 22 -26.32 -60.18 62.16
CA GLN A 22 -25.94 -58.81 62.45
C GLN A 22 -25.79 -58.01 61.13
N ASN A 23 -26.56 -56.92 61.02
CA ASN A 23 -26.51 -55.82 60.04
C ASN A 23 -25.11 -55.24 59.74
N TRP A 24 -24.02 -55.79 60.29
CA TRP A 24 -22.68 -55.28 60.07
C TRP A 24 -22.22 -55.47 58.62
N PHE A 25 -22.62 -56.55 57.94
CA PHE A 25 -22.31 -56.74 56.51
C PHE A 25 -23.05 -55.72 55.63
N ASP A 26 -24.32 -55.43 55.94
CA ASP A 26 -25.09 -54.40 55.24
C ASP A 26 -24.54 -52.99 55.51
N ILE A 27 -24.17 -52.68 56.75
CA ILE A 27 -23.50 -51.43 57.13
C ILE A 27 -22.13 -51.33 56.46
N LEU A 28 -21.36 -52.41 56.40
CA LEU A 28 -20.05 -52.46 55.73
C LEU A 28 -20.22 -52.26 54.22
N SER A 29 -21.23 -52.87 53.61
CA SER A 29 -21.57 -52.70 52.19
C SER A 29 -21.99 -51.25 51.89
N LEU A 30 -22.78 -50.62 52.77
CA LEU A 30 -23.20 -49.23 52.65
C LEU A 30 -22.00 -48.28 52.74
N ILE A 31 -21.11 -48.50 53.72
CA ILE A 31 -19.87 -47.73 53.89
C ILE A 31 -18.96 -47.91 52.67
N LEU A 32 -18.79 -49.13 52.16
CA LEU A 32 -18.02 -49.40 50.95
C LEU A 32 -18.64 -48.74 49.72
N THR A 33 -19.96 -48.70 49.61
CA THR A 33 -20.66 -48.05 48.49
C THR A 33 -20.47 -46.54 48.55
N ILE A 34 -20.64 -45.92 49.72
CA ILE A 34 -20.38 -44.49 49.94
C ILE A 34 -18.89 -44.16 49.68
N ALA A 35 -17.97 -44.98 50.19
CA ALA A 35 -16.55 -44.82 49.96
C ALA A 35 -16.18 -44.96 48.48
N SER A 36 -16.81 -45.89 47.75
CA SER A 36 -16.59 -46.07 46.30
C SER A 36 -17.12 -44.90 45.48
N LEU A 37 -18.30 -44.37 45.81
CA LEU A 37 -18.88 -43.17 45.20
C LEU A 37 -18.00 -41.95 45.47
N TRP A 38 -17.52 -41.80 46.71
CA TRP A 38 -16.61 -40.72 47.08
C TRP A 38 -15.26 -40.83 46.36
N LEU A 39 -14.68 -42.03 46.28
CA LEU A 39 -13.43 -42.28 45.57
C LEU A 39 -13.58 -42.00 44.06
N ALA A 40 -14.69 -42.44 43.45
CA ALA A 40 -14.99 -42.16 42.05
C ALA A 40 -15.20 -40.66 41.79
N TYR A 41 -15.92 -39.96 42.66
CA TYR A 41 -16.09 -38.51 42.60
C TYR A 41 -14.74 -37.79 42.76
N TYR A 42 -13.91 -38.18 43.73
CA TYR A 42 -12.60 -37.60 43.98
C TYR A 42 -11.64 -37.81 42.81
N LEU A 43 -11.59 -39.02 42.25
CA LEU A 43 -10.78 -39.34 41.07
C LEU A 43 -11.27 -38.58 39.83
N GLY A 44 -12.59 -38.49 39.64
CA GLY A 44 -13.21 -37.71 38.57
C GLY A 44 -12.93 -36.21 38.68
N GLU A 45 -13.06 -35.63 39.88
CA GLU A 45 -12.78 -34.22 40.13
C GLU A 45 -11.28 -33.90 39.96
N ARG A 46 -10.40 -34.83 40.37
CA ARG A 46 -8.94 -34.72 40.16
C ARG A 46 -8.59 -34.80 38.67
N GLY A 47 -9.19 -35.73 37.93
CA GLY A 47 -9.04 -35.84 36.47
C GLY A 47 -9.51 -34.58 35.75
N TYR A 48 -10.72 -34.11 36.07
CA TYR A 48 -11.28 -32.88 35.52
C TYR A 48 -10.41 -31.64 35.82
N LYS A 49 -9.91 -31.49 37.06
CA LYS A 49 -9.00 -30.40 37.42
C LYS A 49 -7.66 -30.49 36.68
N ARG A 50 -7.15 -31.71 36.39
CA ARG A 50 -5.94 -31.91 35.61
C ARG A 50 -6.18 -31.52 34.14
N ASP A 51 -7.20 -32.06 33.50
CA ASP A 51 -7.54 -31.75 32.11
C ASP A 51 -7.81 -30.25 31.90
N LYS A 52 -8.49 -29.60 32.86
CA LYS A 52 -8.69 -28.15 32.81
C LYS A 52 -7.37 -27.37 32.91
N ARG A 53 -6.41 -27.84 33.70
CA ARG A 53 -5.08 -27.22 33.81
C ARG A 53 -4.26 -27.46 32.55
N ASP A 54 -4.31 -28.65 31.97
CA ASP A 54 -3.56 -29.01 30.77
C ASP A 54 -4.09 -28.23 29.56
N LYS A 55 -5.41 -28.17 29.36
CA LYS A 55 -6.04 -27.30 28.34
C LYS A 55 -5.66 -25.83 28.52
N ALA A 56 -5.59 -25.34 29.76
CA ALA A 56 -5.19 -23.95 30.02
C ALA A 56 -3.70 -23.70 29.72
N LYS A 57 -2.83 -24.71 29.84
CA LYS A 57 -1.42 -24.62 29.43
C LYS A 57 -1.30 -24.64 27.91
N GLU A 58 -1.96 -25.59 27.25
CA GLU A 58 -2.00 -25.67 25.78
C GLU A 58 -2.50 -24.37 25.16
N GLN A 59 -3.60 -23.80 25.68
CA GLN A 59 -4.10 -22.51 25.21
C GLN A 59 -3.06 -21.39 25.36
N LYS A 60 -2.33 -21.34 26.48
CA LYS A 60 -1.27 -20.34 26.68
C LYS A 60 -0.10 -20.53 25.71
N GLU A 61 0.26 -21.76 25.39
CA GLU A 61 1.30 -22.07 24.42
C GLU A 61 0.87 -21.69 23.00
N LEU A 62 -0.38 -21.99 22.63
CA LEU A 62 -0.98 -21.57 21.36
C LEU A 62 -0.96 -20.05 21.21
N VAL A 63 -1.49 -19.33 22.20
CA VAL A 63 -1.48 -17.86 22.23
C VAL A 63 -0.06 -17.32 22.09
N LYS A 64 0.92 -17.87 22.83
CA LYS A 64 2.32 -17.47 22.73
C LYS A 64 2.92 -17.71 21.35
N SER A 65 2.61 -18.87 20.74
CA SER A 65 3.10 -19.21 19.41
C SER A 65 2.56 -18.27 18.33
N GLU A 66 1.30 -17.89 18.46
CA GLU A 66 0.61 -17.01 17.53
C GLU A 66 1.10 -15.56 17.63
N ILE A 67 1.30 -15.06 18.85
CA ILE A 67 1.92 -13.74 19.07
C ILE A 67 3.32 -13.70 18.46
N LYS A 68 4.11 -14.76 18.66
CA LYS A 68 5.46 -14.84 18.07
C LYS A 68 5.40 -14.85 16.54
N LEU A 69 4.43 -15.55 15.94
CA LEU A 69 4.22 -15.52 14.50
C LEU A 69 3.83 -14.12 14.02
N PHE A 70 2.93 -13.44 14.73
CA PHE A 70 2.54 -12.07 14.45
C PHE A 70 3.75 -11.11 14.52
N GLU A 71 4.54 -11.17 15.58
CA GLU A 71 5.77 -10.36 15.74
C GLU A 71 6.77 -10.58 14.60
N ASN A 72 6.98 -11.84 14.20
CA ASN A 72 7.84 -12.19 13.08
C ASN A 72 7.31 -11.59 11.76
N ASN A 73 6.00 -11.69 11.51
CA ASN A 73 5.38 -11.13 10.32
C ASN A 73 5.45 -9.61 10.31
N LEU A 74 5.27 -8.94 11.45
CA LEU A 74 5.48 -7.50 11.58
C LEU A 74 6.93 -7.11 11.31
N GLY A 75 7.90 -7.90 11.78
CA GLY A 75 9.32 -7.69 11.51
C GLY A 75 9.65 -7.79 10.01
N GLN A 76 9.13 -8.82 9.33
CA GLN A 76 9.28 -8.97 7.87
C GLN A 76 8.60 -7.82 7.11
N LEU A 77 7.37 -7.45 7.50
CA LEU A 77 6.65 -6.33 6.93
C LEU A 77 7.44 -5.03 7.09
N ASN A 78 8.04 -4.79 8.25
CA ASN A 78 8.82 -3.58 8.51
C ASN A 78 10.05 -3.48 7.58
N LEU A 79 10.74 -4.61 7.33
CA LEU A 79 11.85 -4.65 6.36
C LEU A 79 11.38 -4.38 4.93
N ALA A 80 10.23 -4.93 4.55
CA ALA A 80 9.64 -4.67 3.24
C ALA A 80 9.23 -3.20 3.07
N ILE A 81 8.63 -2.60 4.12
CA ILE A 81 8.30 -1.18 4.18
C ILE A 81 9.56 -0.32 4.04
N ASP A 82 10.63 -0.63 4.75
CA ASP A 82 11.91 0.08 4.64
C ASP A 82 12.47 0.08 3.22
N ALA A 83 12.45 -1.08 2.57
CA ALA A 83 12.90 -1.20 1.17
C ALA A 83 12.01 -0.38 0.24
N GLN A 84 10.69 -0.41 0.41
CA GLN A 84 9.76 0.37 -0.40
C GLN A 84 9.89 1.88 -0.16
N LEU A 85 10.12 2.31 1.08
CA LEU A 85 10.37 3.71 1.42
C LEU A 85 11.64 4.23 0.74
N LYS A 86 12.73 3.45 0.76
CA LYS A 86 13.95 3.81 0.05
C LYS A 86 13.70 3.95 -1.46
N ALA A 87 12.97 3.01 -2.06
CA ALA A 87 12.60 3.08 -3.47
C ALA A 87 11.76 4.32 -3.80
N LEU A 88 10.74 4.66 -2.99
CA LEU A 88 9.89 5.83 -3.21
C LEU A 88 10.65 7.15 -3.02
N LYS A 89 11.52 7.25 -2.01
CA LYS A 89 12.36 8.43 -1.77
C LYS A 89 13.32 8.64 -2.93
N LYS A 90 14.01 7.58 -3.38
CA LYS A 90 14.87 7.63 -4.56
C LYS A 90 14.09 8.02 -5.82
N TYR A 91 12.92 7.44 -6.04
CA TYR A 91 12.04 7.78 -7.18
C TYR A 91 11.66 9.27 -7.19
N LYS A 92 11.39 9.84 -6.01
CA LYS A 92 11.07 11.27 -5.85
C LYS A 92 12.29 12.18 -6.06
N GLU A 93 13.47 11.78 -5.57
CA GLU A 93 14.72 12.53 -5.70
C GLU A 93 15.25 12.52 -7.13
N ASP A 94 15.39 11.33 -7.72
CA ASP A 94 15.92 11.15 -9.08
C ASP A 94 14.93 11.63 -10.14
N LYS A 95 13.63 11.66 -9.81
CA LYS A 95 12.51 11.85 -10.75
C LYS A 95 12.63 10.94 -11.98
N ASN A 96 13.24 9.77 -11.80
CA ASN A 96 13.33 8.76 -12.84
C ASN A 96 11.98 8.04 -12.90
N PHE A 97 11.32 8.00 -14.06
CA PHE A 97 9.99 7.41 -14.22
C PHE A 97 9.97 5.87 -14.13
N SER A 98 10.83 5.30 -13.29
CA SER A 98 11.03 3.88 -13.07
C SER A 98 10.96 3.57 -11.57
N LEU A 99 9.74 3.38 -11.05
CA LEU A 99 9.53 3.03 -9.65
C LEU A 99 9.79 1.53 -9.41
N GLU A 100 10.63 1.24 -8.43
CA GLU A 100 10.82 -0.13 -7.91
C GLU A 100 9.69 -0.49 -6.93
N PHE A 101 9.06 -1.65 -7.15
CA PHE A 101 7.97 -2.16 -6.33
C PHE A 101 8.42 -3.37 -5.52
N ASN A 102 8.23 -3.32 -4.22
CA ASN A 102 8.43 -4.44 -3.32
C ASN A 102 7.10 -5.21 -3.13
N PRO A 103 7.01 -6.48 -3.59
CA PRO A 103 5.78 -7.26 -3.47
C PRO A 103 5.43 -7.63 -2.02
N ASP A 104 6.39 -7.62 -1.11
CA ASP A 104 6.25 -8.11 0.26
C ASP A 104 5.57 -7.10 1.20
N VAL A 105 5.29 -5.89 0.73
CA VAL A 105 4.46 -4.90 1.45
C VAL A 105 3.00 -5.34 1.38
N GLN A 106 2.64 -6.31 2.22
CA GLN A 106 1.29 -6.88 2.29
C GLN A 106 0.95 -7.33 3.72
N VAL A 107 -0.35 -7.30 4.03
CA VAL A 107 -0.88 -7.64 5.36
C VAL A 107 -1.75 -8.91 5.34
N ASP A 108 -1.54 -9.79 4.36
CA ASP A 108 -2.33 -11.03 4.22
C ASP A 108 -2.27 -11.93 5.46
N PHE A 109 -1.18 -11.86 6.24
CA PHE A 109 -1.04 -12.60 7.48
C PHE A 109 -2.12 -12.25 8.51
N LEU A 110 -2.74 -11.06 8.44
CA LEU A 110 -3.83 -10.66 9.35
C LEU A 110 -5.05 -11.59 9.27
N LYS A 111 -5.27 -12.25 8.13
CA LYS A 111 -6.37 -13.21 7.94
C LYS A 111 -6.21 -14.46 8.80
N PHE A 112 -5.00 -14.73 9.28
CA PHE A 112 -4.65 -15.93 10.03
C PHE A 112 -4.38 -15.65 11.52
N ILE A 113 -4.61 -14.41 11.98
CA ILE A 113 -4.37 -13.99 13.35
C ILE A 113 -5.69 -13.74 14.07
N ASP A 114 -5.87 -14.38 15.22
CA ASP A 114 -6.90 -14.07 16.18
C ASP A 114 -6.49 -12.84 17.01
N VAL A 115 -7.13 -11.72 16.68
CA VAL A 115 -6.96 -10.44 17.37
C VAL A 115 -7.18 -10.58 18.88
N LYS A 116 -8.05 -11.49 19.32
CA LYS A 116 -8.32 -11.72 20.75
C LYS A 116 -7.05 -12.20 21.47
N HIS A 117 -6.28 -13.10 20.88
CA HIS A 117 -5.04 -13.60 21.46
C HIS A 117 -4.00 -12.48 21.61
N ILE A 118 -3.99 -11.52 20.70
CA ILE A 118 -3.13 -10.33 20.80
C ILE A 118 -3.54 -9.46 21.99
N TYR A 119 -4.82 -9.14 22.14
CA TYR A 119 -5.32 -8.37 23.29
C TYR A 119 -5.12 -9.10 24.62
N GLU A 120 -5.36 -10.41 24.68
CA GLU A 120 -5.11 -11.25 25.86
C GLU A 120 -3.65 -11.16 26.29
N SER A 121 -2.72 -11.12 25.33
CA SER A 121 -1.28 -11.05 25.59
C SER A 121 -0.77 -9.73 26.15
N ILE A 122 -1.48 -8.64 25.87
CA ILE A 122 -1.20 -7.30 26.41
C ILE A 122 -1.92 -7.11 27.75
N GLY A 123 -3.03 -7.83 27.93
CA GLY A 123 -3.89 -7.77 29.10
C GLY A 123 -4.96 -6.71 28.95
N PHE A 124 -6.23 -7.12 29.04
CA PHE A 124 -7.40 -6.24 28.87
C PHE A 124 -7.46 -5.03 29.81
N LYS A 125 -6.70 -5.05 30.92
CA LYS A 125 -6.63 -3.94 31.88
C LYS A 125 -5.61 -2.86 31.49
N ASN A 126 -4.68 -3.17 30.57
CA ASN A 126 -3.64 -2.24 30.12
C ASN A 126 -4.17 -1.31 29.02
N LYS A 127 -4.89 -0.24 29.41
CA LYS A 127 -5.53 0.69 28.46
C LYS A 127 -4.56 1.29 27.44
N GLU A 128 -3.34 1.64 27.85
CA GLU A 128 -2.32 2.22 26.97
C GLU A 128 -1.86 1.20 25.92
N GLY A 129 -1.54 -0.02 26.36
CA GLY A 129 -1.15 -1.11 25.46
C GLY A 129 -2.25 -1.47 24.46
N ILE A 130 -3.50 -1.53 24.90
CA ILE A 130 -4.66 -1.74 24.02
C ILE A 130 -4.80 -0.60 22.99
N GLY A 131 -4.56 0.65 23.41
CA GLY A 131 -4.55 1.81 22.50
C GLY A 131 -3.53 1.66 21.38
N LYS A 132 -2.29 1.28 21.70
CA LYS A 132 -1.22 1.03 20.72
C LYS A 132 -1.55 -0.13 19.78
N VAL A 133 -2.16 -1.21 20.29
CA VAL A 133 -2.66 -2.32 19.44
C VAL A 133 -3.74 -1.84 18.47
N ASN A 134 -4.69 -1.03 18.91
CA ASN A 134 -5.74 -0.49 18.05
C ASN A 134 -5.16 0.40 16.95
N SER A 135 -4.22 1.28 17.30
CA SER A 135 -3.53 2.14 16.33
C SER A 135 -2.75 1.31 15.30
N LEU A 136 -2.05 0.25 15.74
CA LEU A 136 -1.38 -0.69 14.86
C LEU A 136 -2.35 -1.35 13.89
N PHE A 137 -3.43 -1.97 14.37
CA PHE A 137 -4.39 -2.62 13.49
C PHE A 137 -5.01 -1.65 12.50
N ALA A 138 -5.38 -0.44 12.93
CA ALA A 138 -5.88 0.59 12.03
C ALA A 138 -4.87 0.93 10.93
N ALA A 139 -3.59 1.06 11.27
CA ALA A 139 -2.52 1.30 10.30
C ALA A 139 -2.31 0.10 9.35
N LEU A 140 -2.29 -1.13 9.87
CA LEU A 140 -2.12 -2.32 9.04
C LEU A 140 -3.31 -2.53 8.07
N TYR A 141 -4.55 -2.31 8.51
CA TYR A 141 -5.70 -2.40 7.62
C TYR A 141 -5.69 -1.32 6.52
N SER A 142 -5.15 -0.13 6.80
CA SER A 142 -4.95 0.89 5.76
C SER A 142 -3.92 0.48 4.69
N LEU A 143 -3.03 -0.46 5.01
CA LEU A 143 -2.02 -0.97 4.07
C LEU A 143 -2.57 -2.02 3.11
N ASN A 144 -3.78 -2.55 3.34
CA ASN A 144 -4.33 -3.66 2.55
C ASN A 144 -4.37 -3.35 1.03
N ASP A 145 -4.73 -2.12 0.68
CA ASP A 145 -4.86 -1.69 -0.72
C ASP A 145 -3.64 -0.90 -1.23
N PHE A 146 -2.59 -0.75 -0.41
CA PHE A 146 -1.43 0.09 -0.73
C PHE A 146 -0.79 -0.26 -2.08
N ARG A 147 -0.53 -1.55 -2.32
CA ARG A 147 0.11 -2.01 -3.56
C ARG A 147 -0.71 -1.67 -4.80
N HIS A 148 -2.03 -1.83 -4.69
CA HIS A 148 -2.93 -1.55 -5.80
C HIS A 148 -2.99 -0.05 -6.05
N SER A 149 -3.17 0.75 -5.00
CA SER A 149 -3.19 2.20 -5.06
C SER A 149 -1.90 2.77 -5.67
N LEU A 150 -0.72 2.32 -5.23
CA LEU A 150 0.55 2.81 -5.74
C LEU A 150 0.75 2.44 -7.22
N ARG A 151 0.38 1.21 -7.62
CA ARG A 151 0.46 0.79 -9.02
C ARG A 151 -0.48 1.58 -9.91
N ASP A 152 -1.69 1.83 -9.45
CA ASP A 152 -2.71 2.54 -10.21
C ASP A 152 -2.38 4.03 -10.35
N SER A 153 -1.85 4.64 -9.29
CA SER A 153 -1.28 6.00 -9.35
C SER A 153 -0.23 6.12 -10.45
N VAL A 154 0.80 5.26 -10.42
CA VAL A 154 1.88 5.26 -11.42
C VAL A 154 1.36 4.99 -12.84
N ARG A 155 0.46 4.01 -13.00
CA ARG A 155 -0.14 3.71 -14.32
C ARG A 155 -0.95 4.89 -14.86
N THR A 156 -1.74 5.53 -14.01
CA THR A 156 -2.56 6.69 -14.37
C THR A 156 -1.68 7.85 -14.77
N TYR A 157 -0.61 8.11 -14.01
CA TYR A 157 0.39 9.11 -14.34
C TYR A 157 1.02 8.84 -15.71
N ILE A 158 1.55 7.64 -15.95
CA ILE A 158 2.18 7.28 -17.23
C ILE A 158 1.19 7.46 -18.40
N ALA A 159 -0.04 6.95 -18.26
CA ALA A 159 -1.05 7.06 -19.31
C ALA A 159 -1.39 8.52 -19.66
N ARG A 160 -1.56 9.37 -18.64
CA ARG A 160 -1.82 10.81 -18.82
C ARG A 160 -0.62 11.52 -19.44
N TYR A 161 0.56 11.30 -18.88
CA TYR A 161 1.79 11.92 -19.33
C TYR A 161 2.10 11.55 -20.79
N THR A 162 2.01 10.28 -21.17
CA THR A 162 2.21 9.82 -22.55
C THR A 162 1.19 10.41 -23.52
N THR A 163 -0.04 10.68 -23.07
CA THR A 163 -1.06 11.31 -23.91
C THR A 163 -0.68 12.77 -24.20
N LEU A 164 -0.32 13.53 -23.17
CA LEU A 164 0.12 14.92 -23.31
C LEU A 164 1.43 15.03 -24.10
N GLU A 165 2.34 14.08 -23.91
CA GLU A 165 3.61 14.03 -24.61
C GLU A 165 3.42 13.91 -26.13
N LYS A 166 2.39 13.21 -26.61
CA LYS A 166 2.05 13.16 -28.04
C LYS A 166 1.69 14.54 -28.60
N SER A 167 0.89 15.32 -27.87
CA SER A 167 0.56 16.70 -28.25
C SER A 167 1.78 17.61 -28.16
N PHE A 168 2.61 17.45 -27.12
CA PHE A 168 3.86 18.19 -27.01
C PHE A 168 4.76 17.96 -28.24
N TYR A 169 4.88 16.71 -28.73
CA TYR A 169 5.69 16.37 -29.90
C TYR A 169 5.26 17.04 -31.22
N LEU A 170 4.09 17.71 -31.27
CA LEU A 170 3.71 18.56 -32.41
C LEU A 170 4.72 19.68 -32.68
N TYR A 171 5.57 20.04 -31.70
CA TYR A 171 6.70 20.96 -31.91
C TYR A 171 7.57 20.54 -33.10
N ARG A 172 7.73 19.24 -33.36
CA ARG A 172 8.52 18.75 -34.50
C ARG A 172 7.86 19.08 -35.83
N LYS A 173 6.52 19.01 -35.90
CA LYS A 173 5.77 19.43 -37.09
C LYS A 173 5.97 20.93 -37.32
N LEU A 174 5.90 21.74 -36.27
CA LEU A 174 6.14 23.19 -36.32
C LEU A 174 7.56 23.51 -36.82
N MET A 175 8.58 22.90 -36.22
CA MET A 175 9.98 23.21 -36.52
C MET A 175 10.42 22.79 -37.93
N TYR A 176 9.95 21.63 -38.40
CA TYR A 176 10.50 21.04 -39.62
C TYR A 176 9.51 21.08 -40.79
N ARG A 177 8.31 20.54 -40.58
CA ARG A 177 7.34 20.35 -41.66
C ARG A 177 6.70 21.67 -42.09
N MET A 178 6.15 22.42 -41.14
CA MET A 178 5.54 23.72 -41.39
C MET A 178 6.57 24.71 -41.92
N LEU A 179 7.79 24.69 -41.39
CA LEU A 179 8.91 25.47 -41.91
C LEU A 179 9.14 25.18 -43.39
N HIS A 180 9.32 23.90 -43.76
CA HIS A 180 9.53 23.50 -45.15
C HIS A 180 8.34 23.86 -46.07
N GLU A 181 7.11 23.61 -45.62
CA GLU A 181 5.88 23.93 -46.37
C GLU A 181 5.75 25.43 -46.64
N ILE A 182 5.94 26.27 -45.62
CA ILE A 182 5.86 27.73 -45.75
C ILE A 182 7.01 28.26 -46.61
N CYS A 183 8.24 27.75 -46.40
CA CYS A 183 9.38 28.12 -47.24
C CYS A 183 9.10 27.85 -48.72
N ASN A 184 8.61 26.66 -49.07
CA ASN A 184 8.34 26.33 -50.47
C ASN A 184 7.13 27.07 -51.05
N LYS A 185 6.07 27.28 -50.25
CA LYS A 185 4.85 27.97 -50.68
C LYS A 185 5.05 29.48 -50.86
N ARG A 186 5.91 30.10 -50.05
CA ARG A 186 6.02 31.57 -49.94
C ARG A 186 7.36 32.14 -50.43
N ALA A 187 8.36 31.32 -50.72
CA ALA A 187 9.62 31.80 -51.27
C ALA A 187 9.44 32.30 -52.71
N ILE A 188 10.02 33.47 -52.98
CA ILE A 188 10.13 34.06 -54.31
C ILE A 188 11.47 33.66 -54.95
N ASP A 189 12.53 33.59 -54.14
CA ASP A 189 13.88 33.18 -54.57
C ASP A 189 14.62 32.48 -53.41
N MET A 190 15.51 31.56 -53.74
CA MET A 190 16.34 30.82 -52.79
C MET A 190 17.79 30.78 -53.28
N GLN A 191 18.70 31.41 -52.55
CA GLN A 191 20.12 31.49 -52.90
C GLN A 191 20.99 30.82 -51.83
N PRO A 192 22.02 30.05 -52.22
CA PRO A 192 23.01 29.56 -51.28
C PRO A 192 23.77 30.73 -50.63
N ALA A 193 23.94 30.69 -49.31
CA ALA A 193 24.71 31.67 -48.55
C ALA A 193 25.69 30.98 -47.60
N VAL A 194 26.73 31.71 -47.14
CA VAL A 194 27.66 31.18 -46.15
C VAL A 194 26.89 30.88 -44.86
N GLY A 195 26.82 29.60 -44.48
CA GLY A 195 26.07 29.14 -43.30
C GLY A 195 24.62 28.73 -43.53
N GLY A 196 24.13 28.68 -44.78
CA GLY A 196 22.79 28.13 -45.06
C GLY A 196 22.14 28.63 -46.36
N LEU A 197 20.82 28.77 -46.33
CA LEU A 197 20.01 29.28 -47.44
C LEU A 197 19.52 30.68 -47.11
N ASN A 198 19.71 31.63 -48.03
CA ASN A 198 19.04 32.91 -47.99
C ASN A 198 17.75 32.81 -48.82
N ILE A 199 16.60 32.98 -48.16
CA ILE A 199 15.28 32.85 -48.79
C ILE A 199 14.63 34.23 -48.84
N ASN A 200 14.22 34.64 -50.05
CA ASN A 200 13.46 35.86 -50.24
C ASN A 200 11.96 35.55 -50.16
N PHE A 201 11.27 36.16 -49.20
CA PHE A 201 9.82 36.03 -49.00
C PHE A 201 9.02 37.23 -49.52
N GLY A 202 9.68 38.20 -50.17
CA GLY A 202 9.07 39.48 -50.54
C GLY A 202 8.49 40.20 -49.33
N ASP A 203 7.22 40.62 -49.45
CA ASP A 203 6.50 41.34 -48.39
C ASP A 203 5.87 40.41 -47.34
N ASN A 204 6.08 39.09 -47.41
CA ASN A 204 5.57 38.16 -46.40
C ASN A 204 6.45 38.18 -45.14
N HIS A 205 6.19 39.18 -44.29
CA HIS A 205 6.91 39.39 -43.03
C HIS A 205 6.80 38.20 -42.08
N PHE A 206 5.63 37.57 -41.99
CA PHE A 206 5.42 36.38 -41.16
C PHE A 206 6.35 35.23 -41.56
N ALA A 207 6.37 34.85 -42.85
CA ALA A 207 7.19 33.73 -43.32
C ALA A 207 8.69 34.00 -43.10
N ARG A 208 9.13 35.24 -43.32
CA ARG A 208 10.51 35.67 -43.06
C ARG A 208 10.87 35.55 -41.57
N ASP A 209 10.02 36.07 -40.70
CA ASP A 209 10.32 36.14 -39.27
C ASP A 209 10.17 34.76 -38.61
N PHE A 210 9.24 33.93 -39.10
CA PHE A 210 9.10 32.52 -38.72
C PHE A 210 10.33 31.69 -39.12
N PHE A 211 10.85 31.90 -40.34
CA PHE A 211 12.08 31.26 -40.78
C PHE A 211 13.27 31.66 -39.91
N ARG A 212 13.42 32.96 -39.61
CA ARG A 212 14.49 33.48 -38.75
C ARG A 212 14.42 32.91 -37.33
N LEU A 213 13.22 32.84 -36.75
CA LEU A 213 13.02 32.25 -35.43
C LEU A 213 13.47 30.78 -35.42
N ASN A 214 13.03 29.97 -36.39
CA ASN A 214 13.45 28.57 -36.49
C ASN A 214 14.97 28.43 -36.63
N GLN A 215 15.61 29.22 -37.49
CA GLN A 215 17.06 29.20 -37.66
C GLN A 215 17.80 29.59 -36.37
N SER A 216 17.30 30.60 -35.65
CA SER A 216 17.91 31.00 -34.37
C SER A 216 17.84 29.91 -33.31
N VAL A 217 16.72 29.17 -33.25
CA VAL A 217 16.52 28.09 -32.28
C VAL A 217 17.35 26.87 -32.64
N LEU A 218 17.34 26.43 -33.90
CA LEU A 218 18.10 25.26 -34.35
C LEU A 218 19.62 25.42 -34.19
N ASN A 219 20.11 26.65 -34.24
CA ASN A 219 21.52 26.97 -34.04
C ASN A 219 21.86 27.37 -32.58
N ASN A 220 20.88 27.32 -31.66
CA ASN A 220 21.11 27.69 -30.27
C ASN A 220 21.70 26.51 -29.49
N PRO A 221 22.93 26.63 -28.93
CA PRO A 221 23.56 25.55 -28.17
C PRO A 221 22.80 25.19 -26.87
N GLU A 222 21.99 26.10 -26.33
CA GLU A 222 21.19 25.87 -25.12
C GLU A 222 19.96 24.98 -25.36
N LEU A 223 19.61 24.70 -26.63
CA LEU A 223 18.46 23.85 -26.94
C LEU A 223 18.72 22.39 -26.58
N LEU A 224 19.98 21.95 -26.62
CA LEU A 224 20.39 20.56 -26.45
C LEU A 224 21.17 20.39 -25.15
N ASN A 225 20.99 19.26 -24.48
CA ASN A 225 21.84 18.87 -23.36
C ASN A 225 23.17 18.25 -23.83
N GLU A 226 24.02 17.86 -22.89
CA GLU A 226 25.33 17.22 -23.15
C GLU A 226 25.24 15.95 -24.02
N HIS A 227 24.07 15.30 -24.07
CA HIS A 227 23.79 14.11 -24.87
C HIS A 227 23.09 14.41 -26.20
N GLN A 228 23.04 15.67 -26.64
CA GLN A 228 22.37 16.11 -27.87
C GLN A 228 20.84 15.88 -27.86
N ILE A 229 20.23 15.84 -26.67
CA ILE A 229 18.78 15.68 -26.50
C ILE A 229 18.15 17.05 -26.23
N VAL A 230 17.03 17.33 -26.88
CA VAL A 230 16.26 18.58 -26.71
C VAL A 230 15.83 18.77 -25.25
N ILE A 231 16.20 19.90 -24.67
CA ILE A 231 15.75 20.35 -23.36
C ILE A 231 14.37 20.98 -23.52
N ARG A 232 13.33 20.33 -22.98
CA ARG A 232 11.92 20.68 -23.20
C ARG A 232 11.58 22.10 -22.73
N SER A 233 12.04 22.50 -21.55
CA SER A 233 11.83 23.86 -21.03
C SER A 233 12.47 24.93 -21.91
N LYS A 234 13.68 24.68 -22.41
CA LYS A 234 14.38 25.56 -23.34
C LYS A 234 13.69 25.64 -24.70
N LEU A 235 13.14 24.54 -25.20
CA LEU A 235 12.31 24.57 -26.41
C LEU A 235 11.06 25.45 -26.23
N ILE A 236 10.39 25.37 -25.08
CA ILE A 236 9.23 26.24 -24.80
C ILE A 236 9.65 27.72 -24.77
N GLU A 237 10.71 28.03 -24.00
CA GLU A 237 11.24 29.38 -23.80
C GLU A 237 11.73 30.03 -25.10
N LEU A 238 12.54 29.29 -25.88
CA LEU A 238 13.25 29.82 -27.03
C LEU A 238 12.43 29.77 -28.33
N PHE A 239 11.48 28.83 -28.43
CA PHE A 239 10.74 28.59 -29.67
C PHE A 239 9.24 28.79 -29.51
N ILE A 240 8.57 28.00 -28.66
CA ILE A 240 7.11 27.93 -28.66
C ILE A 240 6.47 29.25 -28.20
N ILE A 241 6.94 29.84 -27.10
CA ILE A 241 6.41 31.12 -26.61
C ILE A 241 6.69 32.26 -27.62
N PRO A 242 7.93 32.46 -28.11
CA PRO A 242 8.20 33.44 -29.17
C PRO A 242 7.38 33.23 -30.44
N LEU A 243 7.10 31.97 -30.80
CA LEU A 243 6.31 31.64 -31.99
C LEU A 243 4.84 32.03 -31.84
N ILE A 244 4.26 31.82 -30.65
CA ILE A 244 2.91 32.28 -30.32
C ILE A 244 2.85 33.81 -30.44
N GLU A 245 3.80 34.54 -29.86
CA GLU A 245 3.84 36.00 -29.92
C GLU A 245 4.04 36.54 -31.35
N LEU A 246 4.93 35.91 -32.12
CA LEU A 246 5.12 36.24 -33.54
C LEU A 246 3.84 36.05 -34.34
N SER A 247 3.13 34.95 -34.12
CA SER A 247 1.92 34.61 -34.86
C SER A 247 0.77 35.56 -34.53
N LYS A 248 0.61 35.93 -33.25
CA LYS A 248 -0.39 36.92 -32.79
C LYS A 248 -0.33 38.25 -33.56
N GLN A 249 0.86 38.70 -33.94
CA GLN A 249 1.04 39.96 -34.68
C GLN A 249 0.50 39.93 -36.11
N HIS A 250 0.27 38.73 -36.66
CA HIS A 250 -0.11 38.52 -38.06
C HIS A 250 -1.53 37.93 -38.22
N ILE A 251 -2.19 37.56 -37.12
CA ILE A 251 -3.59 37.14 -37.06
C ILE A 251 -4.49 38.39 -37.07
N PRO A 252 -5.65 38.39 -37.76
CA PRO A 252 -6.25 37.26 -38.50
C PRO A 252 -5.88 37.21 -39.99
N LEU A 253 -5.00 38.11 -40.46
CA LEU A 253 -4.78 38.32 -41.88
C LEU A 253 -3.96 37.21 -42.56
N ASN A 254 -3.12 36.51 -41.79
CA ASN A 254 -2.26 35.45 -42.31
C ASN A 254 -2.75 34.06 -41.87
N GLU A 255 -3.21 33.25 -42.82
CA GLU A 255 -3.68 31.87 -42.60
C GLU A 255 -2.58 30.97 -41.99
N ASP A 256 -1.34 31.08 -42.49
CA ASP A 256 -0.23 30.27 -41.98
C ASP A 256 0.08 30.64 -40.51
N ALA A 257 -0.13 31.91 -40.13
CA ALA A 257 0.02 32.38 -38.74
C ALA A 257 -1.09 31.86 -37.81
N ILE A 258 -2.32 31.71 -38.30
CA ILE A 258 -3.41 31.10 -37.53
C ILE A 258 -3.09 29.64 -37.23
N GLU A 259 -2.76 28.84 -38.26
CA GLU A 259 -2.44 27.41 -38.07
C GLU A 259 -1.25 27.23 -37.12
N ILE A 260 -0.19 28.01 -37.30
CA ILE A 260 0.99 27.94 -36.43
C ILE A 260 0.66 28.34 -34.99
N ALA A 261 -0.14 29.38 -34.77
CA ALA A 261 -0.54 29.79 -33.44
C ALA A 261 -1.35 28.70 -32.74
N ASP A 262 -2.31 28.09 -33.42
CA ASP A 262 -3.14 27.03 -32.85
C ASP A 262 -2.29 25.84 -32.40
N MET A 263 -1.38 25.39 -33.28
CA MET A 263 -0.46 24.29 -32.98
C MET A 263 0.54 24.65 -31.87
N ALA A 264 1.09 25.86 -31.87
CA ALA A 264 2.04 26.30 -30.84
C ALA A 264 1.37 26.41 -29.47
N ASN A 265 0.12 26.89 -29.43
CA ASN A 265 -0.69 26.91 -28.21
C ASN A 265 -1.00 25.49 -27.71
N GLU A 266 -1.27 24.52 -28.60
CA GLU A 266 -1.45 23.12 -28.20
C GLU A 266 -0.17 22.55 -27.56
N VAL A 267 1.00 22.79 -28.16
CA VAL A 267 2.29 22.37 -27.60
C VAL A 267 2.53 23.00 -26.22
N ASN A 268 2.28 24.31 -26.09
CA ASN A 268 2.48 25.02 -24.83
C ASN A 268 1.53 24.52 -23.73
N SER A 269 0.27 24.32 -24.07
CA SER A 269 -0.74 23.81 -23.12
C SER A 269 -0.38 22.38 -22.68
N ALA A 270 0.03 21.52 -23.61
CA ALA A 270 0.47 20.17 -23.31
C ALA A 270 1.69 20.17 -22.36
N TRP A 271 2.65 21.07 -22.56
CA TRP A 271 3.79 21.21 -21.65
C TRP A 271 3.37 21.60 -20.23
N ILE A 272 2.53 22.63 -20.09
CA ILE A 272 2.04 23.10 -18.79
C ILE A 272 1.29 21.96 -18.08
N ASP A 273 0.41 21.25 -18.80
CA ASP A 273 -0.33 20.12 -18.26
C ASP A 273 0.59 18.96 -17.84
N MET A 274 1.68 18.71 -18.59
CA MET A 274 2.68 17.69 -18.23
C MET A 274 3.38 18.04 -16.91
N GLU A 275 3.71 19.33 -16.69
CA GLU A 275 4.30 19.79 -15.43
C GLU A 275 3.32 19.61 -14.27
N VAL A 276 2.07 20.04 -14.44
CA VAL A 276 1.01 19.91 -13.42
C VAL A 276 0.74 18.44 -13.07
N VAL A 277 0.60 17.56 -14.07
CA VAL A 277 0.38 16.13 -13.86
C VAL A 277 1.57 15.49 -13.13
N THR A 278 2.79 15.94 -13.43
CA THR A 278 4.01 15.45 -12.76
C THR A 278 4.08 15.91 -11.32
N GLU A 279 3.76 17.17 -11.03
CA GLU A 279 3.70 17.69 -9.67
C GLU A 279 2.64 16.96 -8.83
N SER A 280 1.43 16.79 -9.38
CA SER A 280 0.35 16.05 -8.73
C SER A 280 0.74 14.60 -8.44
N HIS A 281 1.44 13.94 -9.36
CA HIS A 281 1.92 12.57 -9.14
C HIS A 281 2.89 12.49 -7.97
N PHE A 282 3.89 13.37 -7.92
CA PHE A 282 4.85 13.36 -6.82
C PHE A 282 4.24 13.78 -5.47
N HIS A 283 3.16 14.57 -5.47
CA HIS A 283 2.36 14.82 -4.27
C HIS A 283 1.65 13.54 -3.77
N GLU A 284 1.08 12.74 -4.68
CA GLU A 284 0.47 11.46 -4.33
C GLU A 284 1.51 10.44 -3.80
N ILE A 285 2.69 10.38 -4.43
CA ILE A 285 3.83 9.57 -3.95
C ILE A 285 4.24 9.97 -2.52
N GLU A 286 4.21 11.26 -2.19
CA GLU A 286 4.46 11.72 -0.81
C GLU A 286 3.39 11.21 0.16
N GLY A 287 2.12 11.19 -0.24
CA GLY A 287 1.03 10.57 0.51
C GLY A 287 1.28 9.09 0.81
N HIS A 288 1.82 8.35 -0.17
CA HIS A 288 2.22 6.96 0.00
C HIS A 288 3.39 6.79 0.96
N ILE A 289 4.42 7.64 0.87
CA ILE A 289 5.55 7.66 1.82
C ILE A 289 5.05 7.89 3.25
N ASN A 290 4.24 8.92 3.46
CA ASN A 290 3.69 9.26 4.78
C ASN A 290 2.87 8.12 5.38
N SER A 291 2.11 7.40 4.55
CA SER A 291 1.31 6.25 4.97
C SER A 291 2.20 5.09 5.43
N LEU A 292 3.26 4.78 4.68
CA LEU A 292 4.24 3.75 5.04
C LEU A 292 5.01 4.11 6.32
N GLU A 293 5.47 5.36 6.45
CA GLU A 293 6.18 5.84 7.65
C GLU A 293 5.27 5.78 8.89
N LYS A 294 3.97 6.06 8.73
CA LYS A 294 3.00 5.87 9.81
C LYS A 294 2.91 4.39 10.21
N VAL A 295 2.74 3.47 9.28
CA VAL A 295 2.65 2.03 9.57
C VAL A 295 3.91 1.54 10.27
N GLN A 296 5.09 1.92 9.77
CA GLN A 296 6.38 1.57 10.36
C GLN A 296 6.50 2.05 11.82
N ARG A 297 6.07 3.29 12.11
CA ARG A 297 6.07 3.82 13.48
C ARG A 297 5.17 2.99 14.40
N GLU A 298 3.97 2.64 13.96
CA GLU A 298 3.03 1.83 14.76
C GLU A 298 3.56 0.41 14.98
N ILE A 299 4.20 -0.20 13.97
CA ILE A 299 4.86 -1.52 14.12
C ILE A 299 5.97 -1.43 15.17
N THR A 300 6.83 -0.42 15.08
CA THR A 300 7.95 -0.22 16.01
C THR A 300 7.45 -0.02 17.44
N ALA A 301 6.45 0.84 17.63
CA ALA A 301 5.84 1.08 18.94
C ALA A 301 5.23 -0.18 19.57
N PHE A 302 4.61 -1.05 18.76
CA PHE A 302 4.09 -2.34 19.24
C PHE A 302 5.21 -3.32 19.62
N LEU A 303 6.27 -3.42 18.81
CA LEU A 303 7.40 -4.31 19.09
C LEU A 303 8.20 -3.85 20.33
N GLU A 304 8.24 -2.55 20.62
CA GLU A 304 8.86 -2.00 21.82
C GLU A 304 8.05 -2.25 23.10
N LEU A 305 6.72 -2.26 23.02
CA LEU A 305 5.85 -2.59 24.17
C LEU A 305 6.09 -3.99 24.75
N LYS A 306 6.67 -4.89 23.97
CA LYS A 306 6.92 -6.29 24.32
C LYS A 306 8.35 -6.56 24.80
N LYS A 307 9.25 -5.58 24.69
CA LYS A 307 10.60 -5.63 25.26
C LYS A 307 10.59 -5.27 26.73
#